data_AF-A0ABD0TBF8-F1
#
_entry.id   AF-A0ABD0TBF8-F1
#
_cell.length_a   1.000
_cell.length_b   1.000
_cell.length_c   1.000
_cell.angle_alpha   90.00
_cell.angle_beta   90.00
_cell.angle_gamma   90.00
#
_symmetry.space_group_name_H-M   'P 1'
#
loop_
_entity.id
_entity.type
_entity.pdbx_description
1 polymer ?
#
loop_
_entity_poly.entity_id
_entity_poly.type
_entity_poly.pdbx_seq_one_letter_code
_entity_poly.pdbx_strand_id
1 'polypeptide(L)'
;MADKKPFQFQRTLVIYNFIQVIVSCWLFYEGLDAGWLRTYSWKCQPVDFSRTPEAMRVARGVYIYFLAKISELLDTVFFVIRKKERQITFLHLYHHTVMPMISWGATKYYPGGHGTLIGVINSFVHIIMYTYYMLAAMGPQYQKFLFWKRHITTLQMLQFCVAFLHSSQLLFYDCGYPRWSVVFTLPNSIFFYYLFYDFYYKAYGKPGERNKKQLENGGPKRDNDKKEYVKHEYKVANGIKNGNNNDGKKVD
;
A
#
# COMPACT_ATOMS: atom_id res chain seq x y z
N MET A 1 -9.73 23.00 9.21
CA MET A 1 -10.76 21.94 9.07
C MET A 1 -11.27 21.39 10.43
N ALA A 2 -10.83 21.93 11.57
CA ALA A 2 -11.21 21.40 12.90
C ALA A 2 -12.73 21.40 13.14
N ASP A 3 -13.47 22.40 12.66
CA ASP A 3 -14.86 22.63 13.09
C ASP A 3 -15.96 22.16 12.12
N LYS A 4 -15.63 21.45 11.03
CA LYS A 4 -16.63 20.95 10.05
C LYS A 4 -17.02 19.48 10.27
N LYS A 5 -18.29 19.13 10.07
CA LYS A 5 -18.80 17.73 10.13
C LYS A 5 -18.12 16.86 9.05
N PRO A 6 -17.84 15.57 9.31
CA PRO A 6 -17.21 14.68 8.34
C PRO A 6 -18.13 14.47 7.13
N PHE A 7 -17.62 14.74 5.93
CA PHE A 7 -18.37 14.54 4.69
C PHE A 7 -18.58 13.05 4.39
N GLN A 8 -19.78 12.70 3.92
CA GLN A 8 -20.14 11.33 3.53
C GLN A 8 -19.82 11.07 2.05
N PHE A 9 -18.56 10.71 1.77
CA PHE A 9 -18.05 10.45 0.40
C PHE A 9 -18.07 8.96 0.00
N GLN A 10 -18.99 8.15 0.53
CA GLN A 10 -18.97 6.69 0.29
C GLN A 10 -19.00 6.31 -1.19
N ARG A 11 -19.90 6.91 -1.99
CA ARG A 11 -20.00 6.64 -3.42
C ARG A 11 -18.73 7.04 -4.18
N THR A 12 -18.16 8.20 -3.85
CA THR A 12 -16.90 8.69 -4.44
C THR A 12 -15.75 7.74 -4.15
N LEU A 13 -15.64 7.24 -2.91
CA LEU A 13 -14.61 6.27 -2.55
C LEU A 13 -14.78 4.95 -3.30
N VAL A 14 -16.00 4.43 -3.42
CA VAL A 14 -16.24 3.19 -4.17
C VAL A 14 -15.82 3.37 -5.63
N ILE A 15 -16.22 4.46 -6.28
CA ILE A 15 -15.84 4.76 -7.67
C ILE A 15 -14.32 4.92 -7.80
N TYR A 16 -13.69 5.67 -6.91
CA TYR A 16 -12.25 5.88 -6.93
C TYR A 16 -11.48 4.56 -6.75
N ASN A 17 -11.82 3.75 -5.75
CA ASN A 17 -11.15 2.46 -5.53
C ASN A 17 -11.39 1.51 -6.72
N PHE A 18 -12.57 1.55 -7.34
CA PHE A 18 -12.86 0.76 -8.54
C PHE A 18 -11.98 1.17 -9.73
N ILE A 19 -11.81 2.48 -9.96
CA ILE A 19 -10.90 3.00 -10.98
C ILE A 19 -9.46 2.55 -10.68
N GLN A 20 -9.00 2.63 -9.43
CA GLN A 20 -7.67 2.16 -9.03
C GLN A 20 -7.47 0.67 -9.34
N VAL A 21 -8.50 -0.16 -9.11
CA VAL A 21 -8.46 -1.58 -9.48
C VAL A 21 -8.30 -1.76 -10.98
N ILE A 22 -9.09 -1.06 -11.80
CA ILE A 22 -8.98 -1.14 -13.28
C ILE A 22 -7.59 -0.74 -13.75
N VAL A 23 -7.06 0.39 -13.27
CA VAL A 23 -5.73 0.89 -13.63
C VAL A 23 -4.65 -0.13 -13.22
N SER A 24 -4.77 -0.71 -12.03
CA SER A 24 -3.82 -1.71 -11.53
C SER A 24 -3.89 -3.03 -12.32
N CYS A 25 -5.09 -3.48 -12.71
CA CYS A 25 -5.28 -4.63 -13.60
C CYS A 25 -4.63 -4.39 -14.96
N TRP A 26 -4.83 -3.21 -15.54
CA TRP A 26 -4.24 -2.85 -16.82
C TRP A 26 -2.71 -2.80 -16.73
N LEU A 27 -2.14 -2.16 -15.70
CA LEU A 27 -0.68 -2.10 -15.49
C LEU A 27 -0.07 -3.48 -15.26
N PHE A 28 -0.74 -4.35 -14.52
CA PHE A 28 -0.31 -5.72 -14.30
C PHE A 28 -0.29 -6.52 -15.61
N TYR A 29 -1.38 -6.48 -16.37
CA TYR A 29 -1.46 -7.12 -17.68
C TYR A 29 -0.40 -6.59 -18.65
N GLU A 30 -0.28 -5.27 -18.75
CA GLU A 30 0.61 -4.61 -19.68
C GLU A 30 2.08 -4.93 -19.36
N GLY A 31 2.48 -4.91 -18.08
CA GLY A 31 3.85 -5.25 -17.71
C GLY A 31 4.20 -6.73 -17.92
N LEU A 32 3.23 -7.64 -17.77
CA LEU A 32 3.42 -9.06 -18.09
C LEU A 32 3.51 -9.29 -19.61
N ASP A 33 2.56 -8.75 -20.38
CA ASP A 33 2.48 -8.98 -21.82
C ASP A 33 3.57 -8.23 -22.61
N ALA A 34 3.88 -6.98 -22.24
CA ALA A 34 4.89 -6.18 -22.94
C ALA A 34 6.34 -6.57 -22.59
N GLY A 35 6.56 -7.35 -21.52
CA GLY A 35 7.89 -7.66 -21.02
C GLY A 35 8.02 -9.05 -20.42
N TRP A 36 7.60 -9.22 -19.16
CA TRP A 36 8.02 -10.32 -18.29
C TRP A 36 7.59 -11.73 -18.73
N LEU A 37 6.54 -11.87 -19.54
CA LEU A 37 6.11 -13.17 -20.08
C LEU A 37 6.62 -13.46 -21.50
N ARG A 38 7.21 -12.47 -22.18
CA ARG A 38 7.58 -12.60 -23.61
C ARG A 38 9.05 -12.33 -23.87
N THR A 39 9.52 -11.14 -23.54
CA THR A 39 10.79 -10.60 -24.05
C THR A 39 11.84 -10.40 -22.97
N TYR A 40 11.43 -10.28 -21.69
CA TYR A 40 12.34 -9.91 -20.61
C TYR A 40 13.00 -11.12 -19.96
N SER A 41 14.28 -10.96 -19.63
CA SER A 41 15.04 -11.92 -18.83
C SER A 41 14.74 -11.76 -17.34
N TRP A 42 14.46 -12.87 -16.67
CA TRP A 42 14.25 -12.94 -15.22
C TRP A 42 15.52 -12.75 -14.38
N LYS A 43 16.71 -12.76 -15.01
CA LYS A 43 17.99 -12.59 -14.31
C LYS A 43 18.46 -11.14 -14.29
N CYS A 44 18.51 -10.52 -15.46
CA CYS A 44 18.99 -9.16 -15.64
C CYS A 44 18.42 -8.62 -16.95
N GLN A 45 17.71 -7.49 -16.88
CA GLN A 45 17.10 -6.87 -18.04
C GLN A 45 17.56 -5.40 -18.21
N PRO A 46 18.25 -5.06 -19.31
CA PRO A 46 18.60 -3.67 -19.62
C PRO A 46 17.35 -2.82 -19.91
N VAL A 47 17.54 -1.50 -19.87
CA VAL A 47 16.54 -0.56 -20.40
C VAL A 47 16.77 -0.42 -21.89
N ASP A 48 15.71 -0.62 -22.66
CA ASP A 48 15.70 -0.33 -24.09
C ASP A 48 15.31 1.13 -24.32
N PHE A 49 16.27 1.94 -24.80
CA PHE A 49 16.08 3.35 -25.13
C PHE A 49 15.72 3.60 -26.60
N SER A 50 15.53 2.53 -27.38
CA SER A 50 15.08 2.66 -28.77
C SER A 50 13.64 3.17 -28.86
N ARG A 51 13.26 3.64 -30.05
CA ARG A 51 11.88 4.09 -30.34
C ARG A 51 11.04 3.01 -31.00
N THR A 52 11.39 1.74 -30.79
CA THR A 52 10.61 0.61 -31.29
C THR A 52 9.22 0.59 -30.64
N PRO A 53 8.19 0.05 -31.31
CA PRO A 53 6.85 -0.07 -30.73
C PRO A 53 6.85 -0.78 -29.37
N GLU A 54 7.71 -1.79 -29.20
CA GLU A 54 7.84 -2.59 -27.99
C GLU A 54 8.46 -1.80 -26.83
N ALA A 55 9.59 -1.12 -27.07
CA ALA A 55 10.24 -0.29 -26.06
C ALA A 55 9.33 0.88 -25.64
N MET A 56 8.67 1.51 -26.60
CA MET A 56 7.72 2.60 -26.33
C MET A 56 6.48 2.11 -25.58
N ARG A 57 6.03 0.87 -25.80
CA ARG A 57 4.92 0.24 -25.04
C ARG A 57 5.29 0.10 -23.56
N VAL A 58 6.48 -0.42 -23.26
CA VAL A 58 6.97 -0.53 -21.87
C VAL A 58 7.13 0.85 -21.24
N ALA A 59 7.74 1.80 -21.94
CA ALA A 59 7.93 3.16 -21.43
C ALA A 59 6.60 3.85 -21.11
N ARG A 60 5.57 3.66 -21.95
CA ARG A 60 4.19 4.13 -21.66
C ARG A 60 3.62 3.46 -20.41
N GLY A 61 3.83 2.15 -20.23
CA GLY A 61 3.44 1.44 -19.02
C GLY A 61 4.08 2.04 -17.76
N VAL A 62 5.39 2.33 -17.79
CA VAL A 62 6.10 3.00 -16.68
C VAL A 62 5.56 4.41 -16.42
N TYR A 63 5.27 5.17 -17.47
CA TYR A 63 4.66 6.50 -17.34
C TYR A 63 3.26 6.44 -16.69
N ILE A 64 2.41 5.50 -17.13
CA ILE A 64 1.08 5.32 -16.56
C ILE A 64 1.18 4.82 -15.11
N TYR A 65 2.17 3.99 -14.78
CA TYR A 65 2.45 3.60 -13.40
C TYR A 65 2.80 4.83 -12.53
N PHE A 66 3.63 5.75 -13.03
CA PHE A 66 3.90 7.02 -12.34
C PHE A 66 2.61 7.84 -12.12
N LEU A 67 1.77 8.00 -13.14
CA LEU A 67 0.48 8.68 -13.01
C LEU A 67 -0.44 7.98 -12.00
N ALA A 68 -0.43 6.65 -11.95
CA ALA A 68 -1.15 5.89 -10.95
C ALA A 68 -0.64 6.26 -9.55
N LYS A 69 0.67 6.27 -9.29
CA LYS A 69 1.22 6.68 -7.99
C LYS A 69 0.83 8.11 -7.58
N ILE A 70 0.74 9.04 -8.53
CA ILE A 70 0.23 10.40 -8.27
C ILE A 70 -1.25 10.36 -7.90
N SER A 71 -2.07 9.57 -8.59
CA SER A 71 -3.49 9.44 -8.26
C SER A 71 -3.72 8.84 -6.87
N GLU A 72 -2.84 7.96 -6.39
CA GLU A 72 -2.89 7.35 -5.06
C GLU A 72 -2.67 8.37 -3.93
N LEU A 73 -2.09 9.55 -4.21
CA LEU A 73 -2.01 10.64 -3.24
C LEU A 73 -3.40 11.11 -2.77
N LEU A 74 -4.43 10.89 -3.58
CA LEU A 74 -5.82 11.17 -3.22
C LEU A 74 -6.29 10.32 -2.03
N ASP A 75 -5.69 9.16 -1.75
CA ASP A 75 -5.98 8.37 -0.55
C ASP A 75 -5.75 9.20 0.72
N THR A 76 -4.64 9.93 0.74
CA THR A 76 -4.29 10.83 1.85
C THR A 76 -5.29 11.97 1.96
N VAL A 77 -5.68 12.57 0.83
CA VAL A 77 -6.69 13.63 0.77
C VAL A 77 -8.03 13.12 1.33
N PHE A 78 -8.46 11.92 0.95
CA PHE A 78 -9.68 11.31 1.47
C PHE A 78 -9.61 11.03 2.98
N PHE A 79 -8.46 10.60 3.51
CA PHE A 79 -8.28 10.41 4.95
C PHE A 79 -8.37 11.71 5.75
N VAL A 80 -7.76 12.79 5.24
CA VAL A 80 -7.84 14.13 5.85
C VAL A 80 -9.27 14.64 5.85
N ILE A 81 -9.95 14.59 4.70
CA ILE A 81 -11.33 15.08 4.55
C ILE A 81 -12.32 14.29 5.44
N ARG A 82 -12.10 12.98 5.61
CA ARG A 82 -12.93 12.12 6.47
C ARG A 82 -12.58 12.21 7.96
N LYS A 83 -11.59 13.02 8.34
CA LYS A 83 -11.05 13.12 9.71
C LYS A 83 -10.63 11.76 10.26
N LYS A 84 -10.04 10.91 9.40
CA LYS A 84 -9.52 9.60 9.77
C LYS A 84 -8.00 9.68 9.96
N GLU A 85 -7.54 10.66 10.73
CA GLU A 85 -6.11 10.95 10.91
C GLU A 85 -5.31 9.77 11.46
N ARG A 86 -5.96 8.88 12.22
CA ARG A 86 -5.35 7.63 12.67
C ARG A 86 -4.90 6.70 11.52
N GLN A 87 -5.47 6.84 10.32
CA GLN A 87 -5.05 6.08 9.13
C GLN A 87 -3.80 6.69 8.48
N ILE A 88 -3.51 7.97 8.73
CA ILE A 88 -2.32 8.68 8.24
C ILE A 88 -1.15 8.36 9.18
N THR A 89 -0.63 7.14 9.04
CA THR A 89 0.55 6.71 9.79
C THR A 89 1.83 7.21 9.12
N PHE A 90 2.95 7.19 9.84
CA PHE A 90 4.27 7.47 9.25
C PHE A 90 4.56 6.56 8.05
N LEU A 91 4.21 5.27 8.15
CA LEU A 91 4.35 4.31 7.04
C LEU A 91 3.57 4.77 5.80
N HIS A 92 2.32 5.17 5.98
CA HIS A 92 1.47 5.69 4.89
C HIS A 92 2.10 6.92 4.24
N LEU A 93 2.46 7.93 5.04
CA LEU A 93 2.98 9.18 4.52
C LEU A 93 4.34 8.99 3.82
N TYR A 94 5.24 8.21 4.42
CA TYR A 94 6.53 7.88 3.83
C TYR A 94 6.35 7.17 2.49
N HIS A 95 5.50 6.14 2.43
CA HIS A 95 5.18 5.40 1.22
C HIS A 95 4.67 6.31 0.10
N HIS A 96 3.60 7.07 0.38
CA HIS A 96 2.97 7.93 -0.60
C HIS A 96 3.83 9.12 -1.01
N THR A 97 4.88 9.45 -0.28
CA THR A 97 5.84 10.50 -0.68
C THR A 97 6.95 9.91 -1.56
N VAL A 98 7.57 8.81 -1.13
CA VAL A 98 8.73 8.22 -1.79
C VAL A 98 8.37 7.53 -3.10
N MET A 99 7.24 6.83 -3.17
CA MET A 99 6.85 6.05 -4.36
C MET A 99 6.62 6.92 -5.61
N PRO A 100 5.91 8.07 -5.55
CA PRO A 100 5.84 8.99 -6.68
C PRO A 100 7.20 9.58 -7.09
N MET A 101 8.07 9.90 -6.14
CA MET A 101 9.41 10.43 -6.45
C MET A 101 10.28 9.40 -7.19
N ILE A 102 10.31 8.16 -6.72
CA ILE A 102 11.05 7.07 -7.36
C ILE A 102 10.48 6.76 -8.75
N SER A 103 9.15 6.67 -8.88
CA SER A 103 8.51 6.37 -10.17
C SER A 103 8.69 7.50 -11.19
N TRP A 104 8.72 8.75 -10.76
CA TRP A 104 9.11 9.87 -11.62
C TRP A 104 10.56 9.74 -12.11
N GLY A 105 11.50 9.43 -11.21
CA GLY A 105 12.90 9.19 -11.55
C GLY A 105 13.07 8.04 -12.55
N ALA A 106 12.39 6.92 -12.33
CA ALA A 106 12.39 5.79 -13.26
C ALA A 106 11.85 6.18 -14.63
N THR A 107 10.71 6.87 -14.67
CA THR A 107 10.11 7.37 -15.92
C THR A 107 11.04 8.30 -16.68
N LYS A 108 11.76 9.18 -15.97
CA LYS A 108 12.64 10.17 -16.58
C LYS A 108 13.95 9.61 -17.09
N TYR A 109 14.57 8.68 -16.35
CA TYR A 109 15.95 8.26 -16.59
C TYR A 109 16.09 6.82 -17.11
N TYR A 110 15.19 5.91 -16.75
CA TYR A 110 15.27 4.50 -17.12
C TYR A 110 13.87 3.88 -17.29
N PRO A 111 13.10 4.28 -18.32
CA PRO A 111 11.70 3.91 -18.50
C PRO A 111 11.55 2.45 -19.02
N GLY A 112 11.99 1.47 -18.23
CA GLY A 112 11.92 0.05 -18.60
C GLY A 112 12.91 -0.82 -17.84
N GLY A 113 13.05 -2.07 -18.28
CA GLY A 113 14.08 -2.99 -17.79
C GLY A 113 13.81 -3.59 -16.41
N HIS A 114 14.90 -3.94 -15.71
CA HIS A 114 14.89 -4.79 -14.51
C HIS A 114 13.93 -4.32 -13.40
N GLY A 115 13.86 -3.01 -13.15
CA GLY A 115 13.04 -2.43 -12.08
C GLY A 115 11.53 -2.55 -12.32
N THR A 116 11.09 -2.79 -13.56
CA THR A 116 9.65 -2.86 -13.89
C THR A 116 8.94 -4.04 -13.24
N LEU A 117 9.64 -5.14 -12.90
CA LEU A 117 9.03 -6.28 -12.20
C LEU A 117 8.42 -5.85 -10.86
N ILE A 118 9.10 -4.94 -10.16
CA ILE A 118 8.62 -4.39 -8.88
C ILE A 118 7.29 -3.68 -9.09
N GLY A 119 7.16 -2.91 -10.18
CA GLY A 119 5.92 -2.24 -10.57
C GLY A 119 4.80 -3.22 -10.93
N VAL A 120 5.12 -4.32 -11.61
CA VAL A 120 4.15 -5.38 -11.95
C VAL A 120 3.62 -6.05 -10.68
N ILE A 121 4.51 -6.50 -9.79
CA ILE A 121 4.11 -7.14 -8.53
C ILE A 121 3.34 -6.14 -7.65
N ASN A 122 3.78 -4.87 -7.60
CA ASN A 122 3.05 -3.84 -6.87
C ASN A 122 1.64 -3.64 -7.42
N SER A 123 1.49 -3.60 -8.74
CA SER A 123 0.16 -3.48 -9.38
C SER A 123 -0.73 -4.67 -9.00
N PHE A 124 -0.21 -5.89 -8.98
CA PHE A 124 -0.96 -7.06 -8.50
C PHE A 124 -1.43 -6.93 -7.05
N VAL A 125 -0.54 -6.51 -6.14
CA VAL A 125 -0.91 -6.28 -4.74
C VAL A 125 -1.92 -5.15 -4.61
N HIS A 126 -1.80 -4.10 -5.44
CA HIS A 126 -2.74 -2.97 -5.47
C HIS A 126 -4.13 -3.38 -5.96
N ILE A 127 -4.26 -4.33 -6.91
CA ILE A 127 -5.57 -4.91 -7.28
C ILE A 127 -6.26 -5.47 -6.04
N ILE A 128 -5.55 -6.28 -5.23
CA ILE A 128 -6.11 -6.92 -4.04
C ILE A 128 -6.41 -5.86 -2.95
N MET A 129 -5.49 -4.93 -2.72
CA MET A 129 -5.62 -3.89 -1.71
C MET A 129 -6.79 -2.94 -2.00
N TYR A 130 -6.89 -2.41 -3.22
CA TYR A 130 -7.97 -1.49 -3.60
C TYR A 130 -9.31 -2.20 -3.72
N THR A 131 -9.34 -3.48 -4.10
CA THR A 131 -10.57 -4.29 -4.01
C THR A 131 -11.05 -4.39 -2.56
N TYR A 132 -10.14 -4.63 -1.61
CA TYR A 132 -10.47 -4.62 -0.19
C TYR A 132 -11.01 -3.26 0.27
N TYR A 133 -10.39 -2.14 -0.13
CA TYR A 133 -10.87 -0.81 0.24
C TYR A 133 -12.22 -0.45 -0.40
N MET A 134 -12.45 -0.88 -1.64
CA MET A 134 -13.74 -0.74 -2.31
C MET A 134 -14.84 -1.46 -1.52
N LEU A 135 -14.63 -2.73 -1.16
CA LEU A 135 -15.58 -3.51 -0.37
C LEU A 135 -15.79 -2.93 1.03
N ALA A 136 -14.73 -2.42 1.66
CA ALA A 136 -14.83 -1.75 2.96
C ALA A 136 -15.67 -0.45 2.91
N ALA A 137 -15.66 0.25 1.76
CA ALA A 137 -16.42 1.47 1.53
C ALA A 137 -17.90 1.22 1.23
N MET A 138 -18.27 0.05 0.69
CA MET A 138 -19.67 -0.35 0.40
C MET A 138 -20.54 -0.53 1.66
N GLY A 139 -19.93 -0.57 2.86
CA GLY A 139 -20.63 -0.43 4.13
C GLY A 139 -20.60 -1.67 5.03
N PRO A 140 -21.30 -1.62 6.18
CA PRO A 140 -21.20 -2.63 7.24
C PRO A 140 -21.65 -4.05 6.82
N GLN A 141 -22.47 -4.15 5.77
CA GLN A 141 -22.94 -5.43 5.23
C GLN A 141 -21.78 -6.24 4.64
N TYR A 142 -20.87 -5.59 3.93
CA TYR A 142 -19.72 -6.22 3.27
C TYR A 142 -18.50 -6.35 4.18
N GLN A 143 -18.35 -5.46 5.16
CA GLN A 143 -17.22 -5.48 6.09
C GLN A 143 -17.10 -6.78 6.92
N LYS A 144 -18.22 -7.49 7.13
CA LYS A 144 -18.22 -8.79 7.82
C LYS A 144 -17.38 -9.85 7.09
N PHE A 145 -17.27 -9.75 5.77
CA PHE A 145 -16.51 -10.70 4.95
C PHE A 145 -15.02 -10.34 4.81
N LEU A 146 -14.57 -9.22 5.39
CA LEU A 146 -13.21 -8.69 5.24
C LEU A 146 -12.20 -9.28 6.25
N PHE A 147 -12.26 -10.59 6.50
CA PHE A 147 -11.37 -11.27 7.44
C PHE A 147 -9.94 -11.42 6.91
N TRP A 148 -9.73 -11.33 5.60
CA TRP A 148 -8.43 -11.54 4.96
C TRP A 148 -7.49 -10.33 5.00
N LYS A 149 -7.81 -9.27 5.76
CA LYS A 149 -6.97 -8.08 5.90
C LYS A 149 -5.52 -8.41 6.28
N ARG A 150 -5.33 -9.39 7.16
CA ARG A 150 -4.00 -9.87 7.59
C ARG A 150 -3.20 -10.43 6.42
N HIS A 151 -3.84 -11.18 5.53
CA HIS A 151 -3.20 -11.76 4.36
C HIS A 151 -2.72 -10.69 3.37
N ILE A 152 -3.46 -9.58 3.23
CA ILE A 152 -3.03 -8.44 2.40
C ILE A 152 -1.71 -7.87 2.94
N THR A 153 -1.61 -7.64 4.24
CA THR A 153 -0.36 -7.14 4.84
C THR A 153 0.79 -8.14 4.67
N THR A 154 0.51 -9.44 4.78
CA THR A 154 1.51 -10.49 4.50
C THR A 154 1.97 -10.47 3.04
N LEU A 155 1.04 -10.30 2.08
CA LEU A 155 1.36 -10.17 0.66
C LEU A 155 2.21 -8.92 0.37
N GLN A 156 1.91 -7.79 1.02
CA GLN A 156 2.71 -6.56 0.91
C GLN A 156 4.15 -6.77 1.42
N MET A 157 4.34 -7.45 2.56
CA MET A 157 5.69 -7.79 3.03
C MET A 157 6.43 -8.72 2.07
N LEU A 158 5.73 -9.73 1.52
CA LEU A 158 6.31 -10.66 0.55
C LEU A 158 6.74 -9.93 -0.73
N GLN A 159 5.96 -8.95 -1.21
CA GLN A 159 6.35 -8.10 -2.34
C GLN A 159 7.72 -7.45 -2.11
N PHE A 160 7.98 -6.89 -0.92
CA PHE A 160 9.27 -6.27 -0.63
C PHE A 160 10.42 -7.28 -0.57
N CYS A 161 10.17 -8.50 -0.09
CA CYS A 161 11.17 -9.57 -0.15
C CYS A 161 11.53 -9.93 -1.59
N VAL A 162 10.52 -10.11 -2.46
CA VAL A 162 10.74 -10.42 -3.88
C VAL A 162 11.44 -9.26 -4.58
N ALA A 163 11.03 -8.02 -4.32
CA ALA A 163 11.67 -6.83 -4.87
C ALA A 163 13.14 -6.72 -4.45
N PHE A 164 13.46 -7.04 -3.19
CA PHE A 164 14.83 -7.06 -2.68
C PHE A 164 15.68 -8.13 -3.36
N LEU A 165 15.19 -9.38 -3.44
CA LEU A 165 15.92 -10.48 -4.08
C LEU A 165 16.16 -10.20 -5.56
N HIS A 166 15.12 -9.75 -6.28
CA HIS A 166 15.22 -9.40 -7.70
C HIS A 166 16.21 -8.26 -7.91
N SER A 167 16.13 -7.19 -7.13
CA SER A 167 17.07 -6.06 -7.23
C SER A 167 18.52 -6.44 -6.86
N SER A 168 18.70 -7.42 -5.97
CA SER A 168 20.03 -7.88 -5.56
C SER A 168 20.77 -8.60 -6.69
N GLN A 169 20.08 -9.15 -7.68
CA GLN A 169 20.72 -9.78 -8.85
C GLN A 169 21.59 -8.78 -9.63
N LEU A 170 21.24 -7.49 -9.64
CA LEU A 170 22.02 -6.43 -10.29
C LEU A 170 23.38 -6.16 -9.62
N LEU A 171 23.62 -6.68 -8.40
CA LEU A 171 24.93 -6.64 -7.75
C LEU A 171 25.90 -7.68 -8.32
N PHE A 172 25.38 -8.77 -8.87
CA PHE A 172 26.18 -9.91 -9.36
C PHE A 172 26.26 -9.96 -10.88
N TYR A 173 25.24 -9.48 -11.59
CA TYR A 173 25.18 -9.49 -13.05
C TYR A 173 25.30 -8.09 -13.62
N ASP A 174 26.19 -7.91 -14.61
CA ASP A 174 26.26 -6.70 -15.42
C ASP A 174 25.45 -6.90 -16.71
N CYS A 175 24.34 -6.17 -16.84
CA CYS A 175 23.57 -6.13 -18.08
C CYS A 175 23.35 -4.70 -18.57
N GLY A 176 24.17 -3.72 -18.17
CA GLY A 176 24.01 -2.33 -18.59
C GLY A 176 22.81 -1.60 -17.99
N TYR A 177 22.14 -2.20 -16.99
CA TYR A 177 21.13 -1.51 -16.18
C TYR A 177 21.84 -0.56 -15.17
N PRO A 178 21.32 0.65 -14.93
CA PRO A 178 21.98 1.64 -14.07
C PRO A 178 22.20 1.14 -12.63
N ARG A 179 23.44 0.75 -12.28
CA ARG A 179 23.79 0.24 -10.93
C ARG A 179 23.49 1.21 -9.80
N TRP A 180 23.53 2.51 -10.06
CA TRP A 180 23.19 3.53 -9.08
C TRP A 180 21.75 3.39 -8.56
N SER A 181 20.83 2.80 -9.35
CA SER A 181 19.46 2.57 -8.89
C SER A 181 19.40 1.57 -7.72
N VAL A 182 20.35 0.63 -7.65
CA VAL A 182 20.42 -0.40 -6.60
C VAL A 182 20.74 0.23 -5.24
N VAL A 183 21.61 1.25 -5.24
CA VAL A 183 21.97 2.04 -4.05
C VAL A 183 20.75 2.69 -3.42
N PHE A 184 19.74 3.07 -4.21
CA PHE A 184 18.48 3.61 -3.70
C PHE A 184 17.44 2.53 -3.40
N THR A 185 17.34 1.51 -4.26
CA THR A 185 16.26 0.51 -4.22
C THR A 185 16.41 -0.46 -3.06
N LEU A 186 17.62 -0.95 -2.77
CA LEU A 186 17.85 -1.95 -1.71
C LEU A 186 17.62 -1.37 -0.31
N PRO A 187 18.20 -0.23 0.09
CA PRO A 187 17.93 0.35 1.41
C PRO A 187 16.45 0.69 1.60
N ASN A 188 15.81 1.23 0.56
CA ASN A 188 14.38 1.54 0.58
C ASN A 188 13.52 0.28 0.75
N SER A 189 13.86 -0.82 0.09
CA SER A 189 13.14 -2.11 0.23
C SER A 189 13.27 -2.67 1.65
N ILE A 190 14.45 -2.60 2.27
CA ILE A 190 14.67 -3.00 3.66
C ILE A 190 13.85 -2.13 4.61
N PHE A 191 13.87 -0.81 4.39
CA PHE A 191 13.14 0.13 5.23
C PHE A 191 11.62 -0.08 5.16
N PHE A 192 11.07 -0.27 3.96
CA PHE A 192 9.66 -0.65 3.79
C PHE A 192 9.33 -1.97 4.49
N TYR A 193 10.15 -3.00 4.31
CA TYR A 193 9.95 -4.27 4.99
C TYR A 193 9.89 -4.09 6.51
N TYR A 194 10.81 -3.32 7.10
CA TYR A 194 10.81 -3.02 8.53
C TYR A 194 9.53 -2.31 8.98
N LEU A 195 9.10 -1.26 8.26
CA LEU A 195 7.90 -0.51 8.62
C LEU A 195 6.63 -1.37 8.54
N PHE A 196 6.52 -2.21 7.50
CA PHE A 196 5.40 -3.14 7.36
C PHE A 196 5.44 -4.25 8.41
N TYR A 197 6.62 -4.76 8.76
CA TYR A 197 6.80 -5.73 9.83
C TYR A 197 6.40 -5.15 11.19
N ASP A 198 6.82 -3.92 11.48
CA ASP A 198 6.43 -3.22 12.71
C ASP A 198 4.92 -2.96 12.78
N PHE A 199 4.32 -2.52 11.67
CA PHE A 199 2.86 -2.39 11.56
C PHE A 199 2.15 -3.74 11.77
N TYR A 200 2.62 -4.80 11.12
CA TYR A 200 2.04 -6.14 11.22
C TYR A 200 2.09 -6.64 12.66
N TYR A 201 3.22 -6.47 13.33
CA TYR A 201 3.39 -6.90 14.71
C TYR A 201 2.50 -6.11 15.69
N LYS A 202 2.44 -4.78 15.53
CA LYS A 202 1.56 -3.92 16.35
C LYS A 202 0.08 -4.24 16.13
N ALA A 203 -0.32 -4.55 14.90
CA ALA A 203 -1.71 -4.84 14.55
C ALA A 203 -2.14 -6.29 14.89
N TYR A 204 -1.26 -7.26 14.66
CA TYR A 204 -1.60 -8.70 14.67
C TYR A 204 -0.73 -9.58 15.59
N GLY A 205 0.35 -9.06 16.19
CA GLY A 205 1.21 -9.82 17.11
C GLY A 205 0.46 -10.30 18.37
N LYS A 206 0.98 -11.32 19.07
CA LYS A 206 0.34 -11.82 20.30
C LYS A 206 0.43 -10.78 21.43
N PRO A 207 -0.54 -10.72 22.37
CA PRO A 207 -0.54 -9.73 23.45
C PRO A 207 0.76 -9.70 24.29
N GLY A 208 1.32 -10.88 24.61
CA GLY A 208 2.57 -10.98 25.39
C GLY A 208 3.81 -10.48 24.64
N GLU A 209 3.83 -10.63 23.33
CA GLU A 209 4.92 -10.15 22.48
C GLU A 209 4.86 -8.63 22.32
N ARG A 210 3.66 -8.06 22.09
CA ARG A 210 3.46 -6.59 22.01
C ARG A 210 3.97 -5.85 23.24
N ASN A 211 3.73 -6.41 24.43
CA ASN A 211 4.18 -5.82 25.69
C ASN A 211 5.72 -5.85 25.82
N LYS A 212 6.38 -6.91 25.35
CA LYS A 212 7.85 -7.04 25.38
C LYS A 212 8.54 -6.00 24.49
N LYS A 213 8.06 -5.81 23.25
CA LYS A 213 8.61 -4.80 22.33
C LYS A 213 8.31 -3.35 22.75
N GLN A 214 7.20 -3.10 23.46
CA GLN A 214 6.91 -1.77 24.03
C GLN A 214 7.82 -1.45 25.22
N LEU A 215 8.12 -2.44 26.06
CA LEU A 215 9.10 -2.32 27.15
C LEU A 215 10.51 -2.05 26.61
N GLU A 216 10.92 -2.74 25.53
CA GLU A 216 12.21 -2.49 24.85
C GLU A 216 12.28 -1.09 24.22
N ASN A 217 11.15 -0.53 23.77
CA ASN A 217 11.06 0.82 23.20
C ASN A 217 10.76 1.93 24.25
N GLY A 218 10.84 1.63 25.55
CA GLY A 218 10.63 2.62 26.61
C GLY A 218 9.17 3.10 26.80
N GLY A 219 8.19 2.38 26.26
CA GLY A 219 6.77 2.71 26.39
C GLY A 219 6.13 2.12 27.67
N PRO A 220 5.14 2.80 28.28
CA PRO A 220 4.49 2.33 29.50
C PRO A 220 3.68 1.04 29.24
N LYS A 221 3.77 0.08 30.18
CA LYS A 221 2.94 -1.16 30.19
C LYS A 221 1.46 -0.76 30.24
N ARG A 222 0.65 -1.29 29.33
CA ARG A 222 -0.82 -1.24 29.46
C ARG A 222 -1.27 -2.41 30.33
N ASP A 223 -1.73 -2.11 31.53
CA ASP A 223 -2.42 -3.08 32.38
C ASP A 223 -3.70 -3.59 31.70
N ASN A 224 -3.98 -4.87 31.92
CA ASN A 224 -4.92 -5.71 31.19
C ASN A 224 -6.42 -5.40 31.41
N ASP A 225 -6.79 -4.28 32.02
CA ASP A 225 -8.19 -3.98 32.38
C ASP A 225 -9.02 -3.30 31.28
N LYS A 226 -8.53 -3.29 30.04
CA LYS A 226 -9.26 -2.72 28.90
C LYS A 226 -9.60 -3.75 27.83
N LYS A 227 -10.24 -4.86 28.22
CA LYS A 227 -10.98 -5.73 27.29
C LYS A 227 -12.11 -4.97 26.56
N GLU A 228 -12.52 -3.80 27.05
CA GLU A 228 -13.53 -2.95 26.43
C GLU A 228 -13.01 -2.03 25.30
N TYR A 229 -11.74 -1.57 25.38
CA TYR A 229 -11.20 -0.64 24.37
C TYR A 229 -10.98 -1.28 23.01
N VAL A 230 -10.54 -2.54 22.95
CA VAL A 230 -10.30 -3.23 21.66
C VAL A 230 -11.62 -3.49 20.92
N LYS A 231 -12.71 -3.75 21.66
CA LYS A 231 -14.05 -3.93 21.08
C LYS A 231 -14.61 -2.61 20.55
N HIS A 232 -14.33 -1.49 21.22
CA HIS A 232 -14.74 -0.16 20.76
C HIS A 232 -13.92 0.33 19.56
N GLU A 233 -12.64 -0.04 19.48
CA GLU A 233 -11.75 0.34 18.40
C GLU A 233 -12.08 -0.39 17.08
N TYR A 234 -12.52 -1.66 17.17
CA TYR A 234 -13.11 -2.41 16.06
C TYR A 234 -14.41 -1.79 15.55
N LYS A 235 -15.28 -1.25 16.42
CA LYS A 235 -16.54 -0.59 16.02
C LYS A 235 -16.33 0.79 15.39
N VAL A 236 -15.38 1.57 15.88
CA VAL A 236 -15.11 2.95 15.41
C VAL A 236 -14.28 2.98 14.11
N ALA A 237 -13.42 1.98 13.89
CA ALA A 237 -12.72 1.80 12.61
C ALA A 237 -13.66 1.36 11.47
N ASN A 238 -14.73 0.61 11.80
CA ASN A 238 -15.69 0.06 10.84
C ASN A 238 -16.96 0.91 10.62
N GLY A 239 -17.10 2.05 11.31
CA GLY A 239 -18.16 3.01 11.02
C GLY A 239 -19.57 2.55 11.38
N ILE A 240 -19.73 1.67 12.37
CA ILE A 240 -21.04 1.35 12.94
C ILE A 240 -21.38 2.42 13.98
N LYS A 241 -22.30 3.32 13.64
CA LYS A 241 -23.01 4.15 14.64
C LYS A 241 -24.13 3.30 15.23
N ASN A 242 -24.12 3.09 16.55
CA ASN A 242 -25.35 2.71 17.25
C ASN A 242 -26.19 3.98 17.40
N GLY A 243 -27.31 4.03 16.69
CA GLY A 243 -28.47 4.75 17.18
C GLY A 243 -29.12 3.89 18.25
N ASN A 244 -29.27 4.44 19.46
CA ASN A 244 -30.46 4.27 20.28
C ASN A 244 -30.39 5.28 21.42
N ASN A 245 -31.25 6.31 21.29
CA ASN A 245 -31.79 7.04 22.41
C ASN A 245 -32.50 6.04 23.33
N ASN A 246 -32.30 6.17 24.64
CA ASN A 246 -33.39 6.17 25.61
C ASN A 246 -32.85 6.69 26.93
N ASP A 247 -33.02 8.01 27.11
CA ASP A 247 -33.02 8.65 28.42
C ASP A 247 -34.24 8.15 29.19
N GLY A 248 -34.02 7.18 30.08
CA GLY A 248 -34.93 6.85 31.16
C GLY A 248 -34.44 7.52 32.44
N LYS A 249 -34.82 8.78 32.65
CA LYS A 249 -34.70 9.46 33.95
C LYS A 249 -35.50 8.69 35.00
N LYS A 250 -34.82 8.19 36.04
CA LYS A 250 -35.38 7.89 37.36
C LYS A 250 -34.44 8.50 38.39
N VAL A 251 -34.83 9.64 38.97
CA VAL A 251 -34.50 10.06 40.33
C VAL A 251 -35.65 10.98 40.75
N ASP A 252 -36.35 10.52 41.80
CA ASP A 252 -37.29 11.19 42.72
C ASP A 252 -38.58 11.83 42.18
#